data_AF-A0A089I1V9-F1
#
_entry.id   AF-A0A089I1V9-F1
#
_cell.length_a   1.000
_cell.length_b   1.000
_cell.length_c   1.000
_cell.angle_alpha   90.00
_cell.angle_beta   90.00
_cell.angle_gamma   90.00
#
_symmetry.space_group_name_H-M   'P 1'
#
loop_
_entity.id
_entity.type
_entity.pdbx_description
1 polymer ?
#
loop_
_entity_poly.entity_id
_entity_poly.type
_entity_poly.pdbx_seq_one_letter_code
_entity_poly.pdbx_strand_id
1 'polypeptide(L)'
;MAMVWEQGELFPSANKADIVATKMLLRKYPKMAGIVNDLKGRSELTAEEAATLKKWTPIILNIELAIKAITDAEIREIMKYRFVDLHPRKAAVIKWSAFTGRSLDRKILEGTESVAGTLKLLGII
;
A
#
# COMPACT_ATOMS: atom_id res chain seq x y z
N MET A 1 19.29 -1.68 -14.94
CA MET A 1 19.92 -1.50 -13.63
C MET A 1 20.05 -2.87 -12.99
N ALA A 2 21.26 -3.29 -12.63
CA ALA A 2 21.54 -4.63 -12.13
C ALA A 2 20.90 -4.83 -10.74
N MET A 3 20.15 -5.93 -10.57
CA MET A 3 19.75 -6.43 -9.26
C MET A 3 21.01 -6.83 -8.50
N VAL A 4 21.35 -6.07 -7.45
CA VAL A 4 22.33 -6.51 -6.45
C VAL A 4 21.58 -7.46 -5.52
N TRP A 5 21.85 -8.75 -5.67
CA TRP A 5 21.38 -9.77 -4.73
C TRP A 5 22.36 -9.78 -3.56
N GLU A 6 21.98 -9.18 -2.43
CA GLU A 6 22.72 -9.42 -1.19
C GLU A 6 22.55 -10.89 -0.79
N GLN A 7 23.66 -11.59 -0.84
CA GLN A 7 23.79 -13.04 -0.70
C GLN A 7 23.40 -13.45 0.72
N GLY A 8 22.12 -13.78 0.95
CA GLY A 8 21.65 -14.32 2.23
C GLY A 8 20.13 -14.32 2.47
N GLU A 9 19.34 -13.51 1.75
CA GLU A 9 17.89 -13.45 1.94
C GLU A 9 17.13 -14.17 0.83
N LEU A 10 16.24 -15.11 1.21
CA LEU A 10 15.44 -15.91 0.28
C LEU A 10 14.48 -15.06 -0.58
N PHE A 11 14.28 -13.79 -0.20
CA PHE A 11 13.42 -12.81 -0.86
C PHE A 11 14.08 -11.42 -0.82
N PRO A 12 13.86 -10.56 -1.83
CA PRO A 12 14.40 -9.21 -1.83
C PRO A 12 13.79 -8.38 -0.68
N SER A 13 14.60 -7.97 0.29
CA SER A 13 14.19 -6.99 1.29
C SER A 13 14.02 -5.61 0.68
N ALA A 14 13.03 -4.86 1.19
CA ALA A 14 12.80 -3.49 0.81
C ALA A 14 13.92 -2.61 1.39
N ASN A 15 14.61 -1.86 0.54
CA ASN A 15 15.58 -0.87 1.01
C ASN A 15 14.84 0.40 1.50
N LYS A 16 15.58 1.35 2.08
CA LYS A 16 15.00 2.61 2.58
C LYS A 16 14.28 3.42 1.49
N ALA A 17 14.78 3.41 0.26
CA ALA A 17 14.14 4.09 -0.87
C ALA A 17 12.81 3.41 -1.26
N ASP A 18 12.76 2.09 -1.26
CA ASP A 18 11.57 1.28 -1.54
C ASP A 18 10.46 1.56 -0.51
N ILE A 19 10.84 1.66 0.77
CA ILE A 19 9.93 2.04 1.87
C ILE A 19 9.38 3.45 1.67
N VAL A 20 10.23 4.41 1.28
CA VAL A 20 9.80 5.80 1.01
C VAL A 20 8.87 5.85 -0.21
N ALA A 21 9.19 5.13 -1.28
CA ALA A 21 8.36 5.03 -2.48
C ALA A 21 6.98 4.43 -2.13
N THR A 22 6.97 3.36 -1.34
CA THR A 22 5.74 2.71 -0.86
C THR A 22 4.92 3.63 0.01
N LYS A 23 5.54 4.37 0.93
CA LYS A 23 4.85 5.39 1.75
C LYS A 23 4.18 6.46 0.88
N MET A 24 4.85 6.88 -0.20
CA MET A 24 4.29 7.82 -1.16
C MET A 24 3.13 7.21 -1.95
N LEU A 25 3.21 5.93 -2.34
CA LEU A 25 2.11 5.21 -2.99
C LEU A 25 0.89 5.08 -2.07
N LEU A 26 1.09 4.63 -0.82
CA LEU A 26 0.04 4.53 0.19
C LEU A 26 -0.62 5.88 0.50
N ARG A 27 0.14 6.98 0.48
CA ARG A 27 -0.41 8.34 0.65
C ARG A 27 -1.25 8.78 -0.55
N LYS A 28 -0.90 8.36 -1.77
CA LYS A 28 -1.63 8.65 -3.00
C LYS A 28 -2.84 7.74 -3.21
N TYR A 29 -2.85 6.58 -2.55
CA TYR A 29 -3.89 5.56 -2.69
C TYR A 29 -5.31 6.11 -2.55
N PRO A 30 -5.68 6.93 -1.52
CA PRO A 30 -7.04 7.46 -1.40
C PRO A 30 -7.52 8.20 -2.66
N LYS A 31 -6.64 9.01 -3.24
CA LYS A 31 -6.94 9.79 -4.45
C LYS A 31 -7.08 8.87 -5.67
N MET A 32 -6.18 7.89 -5.81
CA MET A 32 -6.24 6.94 -6.92
C MET A 32 -7.50 6.08 -6.84
N ALA A 33 -7.81 5.54 -5.65
CA ALA A 33 -8.99 4.71 -5.40
C ALA A 33 -10.29 5.47 -5.66
N GLY A 34 -10.42 6.71 -5.16
CA GLY A 34 -11.59 7.55 -5.43
C GLY A 34 -11.81 7.77 -6.92
N ILE A 35 -10.77 8.23 -7.63
CA ILE A 35 -10.88 8.50 -9.08
C ILE A 35 -11.19 7.21 -9.86
N VAL A 36 -10.53 6.10 -9.56
CA VAL A 36 -10.80 4.83 -10.26
C VAL A 36 -12.23 4.34 -10.00
N ASN A 37 -12.74 4.47 -8.77
CA ASN A 37 -14.12 4.08 -8.46
C ASN A 37 -15.13 4.99 -9.18
N ASP A 38 -14.92 6.30 -9.18
CA ASP A 38 -15.78 7.26 -9.87
C ASP A 38 -15.79 7.04 -11.39
N LEU A 39 -14.62 6.78 -11.97
CA LEU A 39 -14.49 6.52 -13.41
C LEU A 39 -15.10 5.18 -13.82
N LYS A 40 -15.01 4.14 -12.98
CA LYS A 40 -15.64 2.83 -13.24
C LYS A 40 -17.17 2.90 -13.23
N GLY A 41 -17.77 3.87 -12.53
CA GLY A 41 -19.22 4.06 -12.46
C GLY A 41 -19.82 4.82 -13.66
N ARG A 42 -18.99 5.36 -14.57
CA ARG A 42 -19.45 6.12 -15.73
C ARG A 42 -19.74 5.21 -16.93
N SER A 43 -20.80 5.51 -17.67
CA SER A 43 -21.19 4.77 -18.88
C SER A 43 -20.32 5.10 -20.10
N GLU A 44 -19.73 6.30 -20.14
CA GLU A 44 -18.87 6.76 -21.22
C GLU A 44 -17.56 7.28 -20.63
N LEU A 45 -16.45 6.82 -21.19
CA LEU A 45 -15.09 7.18 -20.79
C LEU A 45 -14.41 7.86 -21.97
N THR A 46 -13.81 9.01 -21.71
CA THR A 46 -12.88 9.62 -22.66
C THR A 46 -11.63 8.75 -22.81
N ALA A 47 -10.91 8.90 -23.92
CA ALA A 47 -9.66 8.16 -24.16
C ALA A 47 -8.61 8.40 -23.04
N GLU A 48 -8.57 9.62 -22.49
CA GLU A 48 -7.66 9.98 -21.40
C GLU A 48 -8.06 9.33 -20.06
N GLU A 49 -9.35 9.26 -19.76
CA GLU A 49 -9.87 8.58 -18.56
C GLU A 49 -9.63 7.07 -18.63
N ALA A 50 -9.82 6.46 -19.81
CA ALA A 50 -9.53 5.04 -20.05
C ALA A 50 -8.04 4.72 -19.86
N ALA A 51 -7.14 5.60 -20.33
CA ALA A 51 -5.70 5.45 -20.12
C ALA A 51 -5.33 5.54 -18.63
N THR A 52 -5.97 6.46 -17.90
CA THR A 52 -5.78 6.62 -16.46
C THR A 52 -6.24 5.37 -15.69
N LEU A 53 -7.41 4.83 -16.03
CA LEU A 53 -7.92 3.57 -15.45
C LEU A 53 -6.96 2.41 -15.70
N LYS A 54 -6.48 2.26 -16.94
CA LYS A 54 -5.54 1.18 -17.31
C LYS A 54 -4.24 1.26 -16.51
N LYS A 55 -3.78 2.47 -16.16
CA LYS A 55 -2.56 2.69 -15.38
C LYS A 55 -2.76 2.49 -13.87
N TRP A 56 -3.81 3.06 -13.30
CA TRP A 56 -3.98 3.08 -11.82
C TRP A 56 -4.64 1.83 -11.26
N THR A 57 -5.50 1.17 -12.03
CA THR A 57 -6.15 -0.08 -11.60
C THR A 57 -5.13 -1.14 -11.15
N PRO A 58 -4.10 -1.52 -11.94
CA PRO A 58 -3.14 -2.53 -11.50
C PRO A 58 -2.35 -2.09 -10.26
N ILE A 59 -2.00 -0.80 -10.15
CA ILE A 59 -1.28 -0.26 -8.98
C ILE A 59 -2.13 -0.44 -7.71
N ILE A 60 -3.41 -0.08 -7.75
CA ILE A 60 -4.33 -0.23 -6.62
C ILE A 60 -4.47 -1.69 -6.23
N LEU A 61 -4.73 -2.57 -7.21
CA LEU A 61 -4.87 -4.01 -6.98
C LEU A 61 -3.62 -4.61 -6.33
N ASN A 62 -2.44 -4.20 -6.78
CA ASN A 62 -1.18 -4.68 -6.23
C ASN A 62 -0.92 -4.16 -4.82
N ILE A 63 -1.32 -2.93 -4.49
CA ILE A 63 -1.26 -2.40 -3.12
C ILE A 63 -2.19 -3.21 -2.20
N GLU A 64 -3.42 -3.45 -2.63
CA GLU A 64 -4.37 -4.26 -1.85
C GLU A 64 -3.89 -5.70 -1.66
N LEU A 65 -3.31 -6.30 -2.71
CA LEU A 65 -2.70 -7.62 -2.66
C LEU A 65 -1.53 -7.65 -1.66
N ALA A 66 -0.64 -6.66 -1.73
CA ALA A 66 0.50 -6.56 -0.83
C ALA A 66 0.07 -6.41 0.63
N ILE A 67 -1.00 -5.64 0.90
CA ILE A 67 -1.57 -5.54 2.26
C ILE A 67 -2.15 -6.90 2.69
N LYS A 68 -2.87 -7.60 1.81
CA LYS A 68 -3.43 -8.93 2.12
C LYS A 68 -2.35 -9.98 2.38
N ALA A 69 -1.18 -9.85 1.74
CA ALA A 69 -0.05 -10.76 1.88
C ALA A 69 0.75 -10.58 3.18
N ILE A 70 0.50 -9.52 3.96
CA ILE A 70 1.14 -9.32 5.27
C ILE A 70 0.82 -10.51 6.18
N THR A 71 1.85 -11.16 6.72
CA THR A 71 1.70 -12.36 7.58
C THR A 71 1.01 -12.02 8.91
N ASP A 72 1.49 -10.99 9.61
CA ASP A 72 0.94 -10.56 10.89
C ASP A 72 -0.49 -10.02 10.71
N ALA A 73 -1.45 -10.67 11.37
CA ALA A 73 -2.87 -10.34 11.24
C ALA A 73 -3.23 -8.96 11.80
N GLU A 74 -2.59 -8.53 12.88
CA GLU A 74 -2.83 -7.23 13.49
C GLU A 74 -2.29 -6.11 12.59
N ILE A 75 -1.06 -6.26 12.09
CA ILE A 75 -0.47 -5.31 11.15
C ILE A 75 -1.31 -5.24 9.87
N ARG A 76 -1.72 -6.38 9.33
CA ARG A 76 -2.59 -6.45 8.15
C ARG A 76 -3.90 -5.69 8.37
N GLU A 77 -4.55 -5.87 9.52
CA GLU A 77 -5.80 -5.19 9.84
C GLU A 77 -5.59 -3.67 10.00
N ILE A 78 -4.52 -3.25 10.67
CA ILE A 78 -4.16 -1.82 10.81
C ILE A 78 -3.94 -1.19 9.44
N MET A 79 -3.19 -1.85 8.56
CA MET A 79 -2.89 -1.35 7.21
C MET A 79 -4.16 -1.26 6.36
N LYS A 80 -5.00 -2.30 6.39
CA LYS A 80 -6.31 -2.29 5.71
C LYS A 80 -7.17 -1.13 6.22
N TYR A 81 -7.35 -1.01 7.53
CA TYR A 81 -8.20 0.01 8.14
C TYR A 81 -7.74 1.43 7.79
N ARG A 82 -6.43 1.68 7.80
CA ARG A 82 -5.84 2.99 7.51
C ARG A 82 -5.85 3.36 6.04
N PHE A 83 -5.53 2.42 5.16
CA PHE A 83 -5.25 2.72 3.75
C PHE A 83 -6.33 2.24 2.81
N VAL A 84 -6.92 1.06 3.02
CA VAL A 84 -7.99 0.52 2.16
C VAL A 84 -9.34 1.10 2.56
N ASP A 85 -9.64 1.10 3.86
CA ASP A 85 -10.91 1.63 4.39
C ASP A 85 -10.87 3.16 4.61
N LEU A 86 -9.72 3.79 4.32
CA LEU A 86 -9.51 5.25 4.35
C LEU A 86 -9.72 5.94 5.71
N HIS A 87 -9.52 5.22 6.82
CA HIS A 87 -9.69 5.83 8.15
C HIS A 87 -8.50 6.72 8.55
N PRO A 88 -8.78 7.86 9.21
CA PRO A 88 -7.73 8.75 9.70
C PRO A 88 -6.94 8.12 10.85
N ARG A 89 -5.74 8.64 11.10
CA ARG A 89 -4.89 8.17 12.22
C ARG A 89 -5.60 8.18 13.56
N LYS A 90 -6.34 9.25 13.84
CA LYS A 90 -7.07 9.40 15.10
C LYS A 90 -8.05 8.23 15.32
N ALA A 91 -8.77 7.82 14.27
CA ALA A 91 -9.70 6.71 14.35
C ALA A 91 -8.99 5.38 14.66
N ALA A 92 -7.82 5.14 14.05
CA ALA A 92 -7.05 3.93 14.36
C ALA A 92 -6.48 3.93 15.79
N VAL A 93 -6.03 5.08 16.31
CA VAL A 93 -5.59 5.17 17.72
C VAL A 93 -6.73 4.83 18.67
N ILE A 94 -7.97 5.25 18.35
CA ILE A 94 -9.15 4.94 19.16
C ILE A 94 -9.52 3.45 19.04
N LYS A 95 -9.51 2.89 17.82
CA LYS A 95 -9.85 1.48 17.57
C LYS A 95 -8.86 0.52 18.24
N TRP A 96 -7.56 0.82 18.20
CA TRP A 96 -6.51 0.06 18.88
C TRP A 96 -6.03 0.78 20.15
N SER A 97 -6.95 1.01 21.07
CA SER A 97 -6.65 1.64 22.36
C SER A 97 -5.75 0.80 23.28
N ALA A 98 -5.57 -0.48 22.96
CA ALA A 98 -4.68 -1.40 23.66
C ALA A 98 -3.19 -0.99 23.58
N PHE A 99 -2.80 -0.13 22.63
CA PHE A 99 -1.45 0.37 22.55
C PHE A 99 -1.37 1.86 22.24
N THR A 100 -0.23 2.47 22.60
CA THR A 100 0.00 3.90 22.41
C THR A 100 0.08 4.28 20.93
N GLY A 101 -0.15 5.55 20.61
CA GLY A 101 0.00 6.04 19.23
C GLY A 101 1.39 5.79 18.62
N ARG A 102 2.46 5.76 19.43
CA ARG A 102 3.81 5.40 18.96
C ARG A 102 3.89 3.94 18.53
N SER A 103 3.22 3.05 19.25
CA SER A 103 3.15 1.62 18.92
C SER A 103 2.37 1.39 17.62
N LEU A 104 1.28 2.15 17.42
CA LEU A 104 0.56 2.17 16.14
C LEU A 104 1.47 2.59 14.99
N ASP A 105 2.22 3.68 15.16
CA ASP A 105 3.09 4.21 14.11
C ASP A 105 4.22 3.22 13.76
N ARG A 106 4.76 2.48 14.75
CA ARG A 106 5.71 1.38 14.50
C ARG A 106 5.08 0.25 13.68
N LYS A 107 3.88 -0.20 14.03
CA LYS A 107 3.17 -1.26 13.28
C LYS A 107 2.85 -0.83 11.85
N ILE A 108 2.52 0.44 11.64
CA ILE A 108 2.34 1.00 10.28
C ILE A 108 3.66 0.99 9.50
N LEU A 109 4.79 1.27 10.15
CA LEU A 109 6.11 1.20 9.52
C LEU A 109 6.44 -0.23 9.09
N GLU A 110 6.29 -1.21 9.99
CA GLU A 110 6.50 -2.64 9.72
C GLU A 110 5.57 -3.16 8.60
N GLY A 111 4.32 -2.71 8.60
CA GLY A 111 3.38 -2.98 7.52
C GLY A 111 3.82 -2.35 6.19
N THR A 112 4.36 -1.12 6.21
CA THR A 112 4.88 -0.44 5.02
C THR A 112 6.09 -1.17 4.45
N GLU A 113 6.98 -1.68 5.30
CA GLU A 113 8.14 -2.50 4.91
C GLU A 113 7.71 -3.80 4.24
N SER A 114 6.72 -4.49 4.82
CA SER A 114 6.14 -5.72 4.25
C SER A 114 5.48 -5.48 2.88
N VAL A 115 4.74 -4.38 2.75
CA VAL A 115 4.12 -3.96 1.49
C VAL A 115 5.21 -3.64 0.46
N ALA A 116 6.25 -2.90 0.85
CA ALA A 116 7.36 -2.56 -0.03
C ALA A 116 8.06 -3.81 -0.58
N GLY A 117 8.33 -4.81 0.27
CA GLY A 117 8.92 -6.08 -0.17
C GLY A 117 8.06 -6.79 -1.21
N THR A 118 6.74 -6.81 -1.00
CA THR A 118 5.80 -7.43 -1.95
C THR A 118 5.71 -6.63 -3.25
N LEU A 119 5.65 -5.30 -3.21
CA LEU A 119 5.59 -4.46 -4.41
C LEU A 119 6.87 -4.57 -5.24
N LYS A 120 8.02 -4.71 -4.58
CA LYS A 120 9.33 -4.96 -5.21
C LYS A 120 9.38 -6.32 -5.88
N LEU A 121 8.86 -7.36 -5.22
CA LEU A 121 8.71 -8.70 -5.81
C LEU A 121 7.87 -8.66 -7.10
N LEU A 122 6.83 -7.83 -7.12
CA LEU A 122 5.94 -7.65 -8.28
C LEU A 122 6.53 -6.70 -9.36
N GLY A 123 7.71 -6.12 -9.14
CA GLY A 123 8.37 -5.21 -10.09
C GLY A 123 7.71 -3.84 -10.24
N ILE A 124 6.97 -3.39 -9.23
CA ILE A 124 6.24 -2.10 -9.25
C ILE A 124 7.11 -0.96 -8.73
N ILE A 125 8.02 -1.29 -7.81
CA ILE A 125 9.02 -0.38 -7.23
C ILE A 125 10.42 -0.99 -7.34
#